data_AF-J7TCS1-F1
#
_entry.id   AF-J7TCS1-F1
#
_cell.length_a   1.000
_cell.length_b   1.000
_cell.length_c   1.000
_cell.angle_alpha   90.00
_cell.angle_beta   90.00
_cell.angle_gamma   90.00
#
_symmetry.space_group_name_H-M   'P 1'
#
loop_
_entity.id
_entity.type
_entity.pdbx_description
1 polymer ?
#
loop_
_entity_poly.entity_id
_entity_poly.type
_entity_poly.pdbx_seq_one_letter_code
_entity_poly.pdbx_strand_id
1 'polypeptide(L)'
;MKKLLAVIALSFALTACGDATLDMSSQQAAQESIAKMEKDLSPEQSRELKGAITKISFQVAFASGGDEEKMMALLKEKLQGKTAKEIIEMAK
;
A
#
# COMPACT_ATOMS: atom_id res chain seq x y z
N MET A 1 10.38 19.51 -44.89
CA MET A 1 9.70 19.34 -43.58
C MET A 1 9.26 17.88 -43.42
N LYS A 2 10.07 17.00 -42.81
CA LYS A 2 9.71 15.58 -42.62
C LYS A 2 10.58 14.81 -41.60
N LYS A 3 11.13 15.49 -40.60
CA LYS A 3 12.04 14.85 -39.63
C LYS A 3 11.88 15.36 -38.20
N LEU A 4 10.66 15.57 -37.70
CA LEU A 4 10.44 15.96 -36.29
C LEU A 4 9.11 15.43 -35.74
N LEU A 5 8.79 14.15 -35.96
CA LEU A 5 7.58 13.52 -35.40
C LEU A 5 7.86 12.15 -34.77
N ALA A 6 9.07 11.95 -34.23
CA ALA A 6 9.47 10.65 -33.66
C ALA A 6 10.09 10.75 -32.26
N VAL A 7 9.83 11.85 -31.51
CA VAL A 7 10.47 12.06 -30.19
C VAL A 7 9.48 12.27 -29.04
N ILE A 8 8.19 12.50 -29.30
CA ILE A 8 7.23 12.86 -28.22
C ILE A 8 6.40 11.65 -27.74
N ALA A 9 6.42 10.53 -28.45
CA ALA A 9 5.59 9.35 -28.10
C ALA A 9 6.21 8.41 -27.05
N LEU A 10 7.36 8.75 -26.46
CA LEU A 10 8.00 7.92 -25.41
C LEU A 10 7.77 8.41 -23.98
N SER A 11 7.12 9.57 -23.79
CA SER A 11 6.98 10.19 -22.46
C SER A 11 5.79 9.68 -21.65
N PHE A 12 4.86 8.94 -22.27
CA PHE A 12 3.64 8.43 -21.62
C PHE A 12 3.70 6.94 -21.25
N ALA A 13 4.83 6.26 -21.49
CA ALA A 13 5.01 4.86 -21.14
C ALA A 13 5.47 4.61 -19.69
N LEU A 14 5.65 5.66 -18.86
CA LEU A 14 6.20 5.51 -17.49
C LEU A 14 5.19 5.62 -16.34
N THR A 15 3.88 5.86 -16.57
CA THR A 15 2.87 5.69 -15.50
C THR A 15 2.29 4.28 -15.47
N ALA A 16 2.92 3.32 -16.15
CA ALA A 16 2.53 1.92 -16.14
C ALA A 16 3.04 1.20 -14.87
N CYS A 17 2.47 1.56 -13.73
CA CYS A 17 2.23 0.65 -12.61
C CYS A 17 1.15 1.32 -11.77
N GLY A 18 0.05 0.61 -11.47
CA GLY A 18 -1.03 1.16 -10.63
C GLY A 18 -0.53 1.61 -9.25
N ASP A 19 -1.42 2.24 -8.47
CA ASP A 19 -1.13 2.68 -7.09
C ASP A 19 -0.37 1.57 -6.33
N ALA A 20 0.70 1.94 -5.60
CA ALA A 20 1.49 0.98 -4.84
C ALA A 20 0.60 0.17 -3.87
N THR A 21 0.80 -1.14 -3.84
CA THR A 21 0.03 -2.08 -3.02
C THR A 21 0.88 -2.69 -1.91
N LEU A 22 0.23 -3.07 -0.81
CA LEU A 22 0.91 -3.63 0.36
C LEU A 22 1.34 -5.06 0.07
N ASP A 23 2.61 -5.35 0.31
CA ASP A 23 3.20 -6.67 0.13
C ASP A 23 3.53 -7.29 1.49
N MET A 24 2.71 -8.24 1.94
CA MET A 24 2.90 -9.00 3.18
C MET A 24 3.54 -10.37 2.94
N SER A 25 4.29 -10.55 1.85
CA SER A 25 5.10 -11.75 1.61
C SER A 25 6.20 -11.93 2.66
N SER A 26 6.72 -10.82 3.21
CA SER A 26 7.68 -10.79 4.31
C SER A 26 7.57 -9.45 5.08
N GLN A 27 8.17 -9.38 6.27
CA GLN A 27 8.23 -8.13 7.02
C GLN A 27 8.96 -7.02 6.26
N GLN A 28 10.06 -7.36 5.57
CA GLN A 28 10.82 -6.41 4.76
C GLN A 28 9.99 -5.90 3.57
N ALA A 29 9.31 -6.80 2.85
CA ALA A 29 8.45 -6.42 1.73
C ALA A 29 7.30 -5.50 2.19
N ALA A 30 6.76 -5.72 3.40
CA ALA A 30 5.70 -4.89 3.96
C ALA A 30 6.22 -3.47 4.25
N GLN A 31 7.39 -3.37 4.90
CA GLN A 31 8.00 -2.06 5.18
C GLN A 31 8.35 -1.31 3.89
N GLU A 32 8.94 -1.99 2.91
CA GLU A 32 9.31 -1.38 1.64
C GLU A 32 8.09 -0.94 0.81
N SER A 33 7.02 -1.74 0.80
CA SER A 33 5.79 -1.39 0.09
C SER A 33 5.02 -0.24 0.77
N ILE A 34 4.97 -0.18 2.11
CA ILE A 34 4.45 0.97 2.85
C ILE A 34 5.27 2.23 2.54
N ALA A 35 6.60 2.12 2.57
CA ALA A 35 7.48 3.24 2.22
C ALA A 35 7.28 3.71 0.77
N LYS A 36 6.98 2.80 -0.17
CA LYS A 36 6.60 3.15 -1.54
C LYS A 36 5.26 3.87 -1.60
N MET A 37 4.25 3.40 -0.88
CA MET A 37 2.96 4.09 -0.78
C MET A 37 3.12 5.52 -0.28
N GLU A 38 3.89 5.72 0.79
CA GLU A 38 4.07 7.03 1.42
C GLU A 38 4.70 8.08 0.51
N LYS A 39 5.50 7.68 -0.50
CA LYS A 39 6.14 8.62 -1.45
C LYS A 39 5.13 9.39 -2.29
N ASP A 40 3.96 8.80 -2.54
CA ASP A 40 2.93 9.36 -3.42
C ASP A 40 1.78 10.01 -2.61
N LEU A 41 1.88 10.03 -1.28
CA LEU A 41 0.86 10.55 -0.37
C LEU A 41 1.21 11.94 0.15
N SER A 42 0.18 12.75 0.41
CA SER A 42 0.34 13.95 1.22
C SER A 42 0.74 13.58 2.68
N PRO A 43 1.33 14.52 3.45
CA PRO A 43 1.63 14.26 4.87
C PRO A 43 0.41 13.84 5.69
N GLU A 44 -0.77 14.37 5.37
CA GLU A 44 -2.02 14.00 6.01
C GLU A 44 -2.42 12.57 5.68
N GLN A 45 -2.39 12.19 4.39
CA GLN A 45 -2.71 10.83 3.95
C GLN A 45 -1.70 9.80 4.47
N SER A 46 -0.42 10.16 4.59
CA SER A 46 0.60 9.30 5.21
C SER A 46 0.27 9.05 6.70
N ARG A 47 -0.17 10.08 7.42
CA ARG A 47 -0.63 9.94 8.81
C ARG A 47 -1.88 9.06 8.91
N GLU A 48 -2.85 9.27 8.01
CA GLU A 48 -4.06 8.45 7.94
C GLU A 48 -3.74 6.98 7.66
N LEU A 49 -2.83 6.70 6.71
CA LEU A 49 -2.39 5.35 6.40
C LEU A 49 -1.76 4.66 7.63
N LYS A 50 -0.85 5.34 8.33
CA LYS A 50 -0.23 4.81 9.57
C LYS A 50 -1.27 4.54 10.66
N GLY A 51 -2.21 5.47 10.83
CA GLY A 51 -3.33 5.30 11.77
C GLY A 51 -4.21 4.12 11.40
N ALA A 52 -4.51 3.95 10.10
CA ALA A 52 -5.32 2.86 9.58
C ALA A 52 -4.67 1.49 9.79
N ILE A 53 -3.40 1.34 9.42
CA ILE A 53 -2.62 0.11 9.66
C ILE A 53 -2.61 -0.23 11.15
N THR A 54 -2.43 0.78 12.02
CA THR A 54 -2.43 0.59 13.47
C THR A 54 -3.80 0.12 13.97
N LYS A 55 -4.89 0.80 13.60
CA LYS A 55 -6.27 0.45 13.99
C LYS A 55 -6.62 -0.98 13.54
N ILE A 56 -6.30 -1.34 12.30
CA ILE A 56 -6.56 -2.69 11.76
C ILE A 56 -5.72 -3.74 12.50
N SER A 57 -4.44 -3.46 12.76
CA SER A 57 -3.58 -4.35 13.56
C SER A 57 -4.15 -4.61 14.95
N PHE A 58 -4.64 -3.57 15.64
CA PHE A 58 -5.31 -3.73 16.93
C PHE A 58 -6.57 -4.59 16.82
N GLN A 59 -7.45 -4.32 15.86
CA GLN A 59 -8.67 -5.11 15.65
C GLN A 59 -8.35 -6.58 15.38
N VAL A 60 -7.33 -6.85 14.58
CA VAL A 60 -6.90 -8.22 14.27
C VAL A 60 -6.29 -8.91 15.49
N ALA A 61 -5.49 -8.20 16.30
CA ALA A 61 -4.95 -8.76 17.55
C ALA A 61 -6.06 -9.17 18.53
N PHE A 62 -7.15 -8.38 18.63
CA PHE A 62 -8.33 -8.77 19.40
C PHE A 62 -9.03 -10.00 18.81
N ALA A 63 -9.20 -10.05 17.49
CA ALA A 63 -9.86 -11.18 16.80
C ALA A 63 -9.02 -12.48 16.81
N SER A 64 -7.69 -12.36 16.87
CA SER A 64 -6.80 -13.52 16.96
C SER A 64 -6.77 -14.12 18.36
N GLY A 65 -7.18 -13.38 19.39
CA GLY A 65 -7.11 -13.82 20.79
C GLY A 65 -5.68 -13.83 21.34
N GLY A 66 -4.81 -13.00 20.77
CA GLY A 66 -3.38 -12.93 21.15
C GLY A 66 -2.49 -13.97 20.46
N ASP A 67 -3.05 -14.83 19.60
CA ASP A 67 -2.26 -15.75 18.78
C ASP A 67 -1.59 -14.98 17.62
N GLU A 68 -0.26 -15.06 17.55
CA GLU A 68 0.56 -14.30 16.61
C GLU A 68 0.45 -14.82 15.17
N GLU A 69 0.44 -16.15 14.96
CA GLU A 69 0.33 -16.74 13.63
C GLU A 69 -1.05 -16.43 13.02
N LYS A 70 -2.10 -16.54 13.83
CA LYS A 70 -3.46 -16.19 13.44
C LYS A 70 -3.59 -14.69 13.19
N MET A 71 -2.95 -13.85 13.99
CA MET A 71 -2.91 -12.40 13.77
C MET A 71 -2.27 -12.08 12.40
N MET A 72 -1.11 -12.69 12.11
CA MET A 72 -0.40 -12.48 10.85
C MET A 72 -1.19 -12.99 9.64
N ALA A 73 -1.86 -14.13 9.76
CA ALA A 73 -2.72 -14.67 8.71
C ALA A 73 -3.90 -13.73 8.41
N LEU A 74 -4.59 -13.26 9.46
CA LEU A 74 -5.73 -12.33 9.33
C LEU A 74 -5.31 -10.97 8.79
N LEU A 75 -4.14 -10.45 9.18
CA LEU A 75 -3.58 -9.23 8.62
C LEU A 75 -3.28 -9.38 7.13
N LYS A 76 -2.61 -10.48 6.75
CA LYS A 76 -2.30 -10.78 5.36
C LYS A 76 -3.56 -10.91 4.52
N GLU A 77 -4.56 -11.65 4.99
CA GLU A 77 -5.86 -11.77 4.32
C GLU A 77 -6.52 -10.40 4.11
N LYS A 78 -6.47 -9.54 5.13
CA LYS A 78 -7.12 -8.22 5.09
C LYS A 78 -6.38 -7.19 4.28
N LEU A 79 -5.05 -7.24 4.21
CA LEU A 79 -4.25 -6.10 3.76
C LEU A 79 -3.37 -6.38 2.54
N GLN A 80 -3.07 -7.64 2.24
CA GLN A 80 -2.28 -8.01 1.06
C GLN A 80 -2.90 -7.42 -0.22
N GLY A 81 -2.07 -6.76 -1.03
CA GLY A 81 -2.47 -6.23 -2.33
C GLY A 81 -3.33 -4.98 -2.26
N LYS A 82 -3.64 -4.45 -1.06
CA LYS A 82 -4.41 -3.21 -0.93
C LYS A 82 -3.54 -1.98 -1.14
N THR A 83 -4.14 -0.97 -1.76
CA THR A 83 -3.57 0.37 -1.89
C THR A 83 -3.72 1.15 -0.59
N ALA A 84 -2.95 2.24 -0.44
CA ALA A 84 -3.07 3.12 0.71
C ALA A 84 -4.50 3.66 0.91
N LYS A 85 -5.18 4.02 -0.18
CA LYS A 85 -6.57 4.55 -0.14
C LYS A 85 -7.55 3.52 0.41
N GLU A 86 -7.44 2.28 -0.06
CA GLU A 86 -8.30 1.18 0.43
C GLU A 86 -8.05 0.89 1.91
N ILE A 87 -6.78 0.92 2.35
CA ILE A 87 -6.43 0.69 3.76
C ILE A 87 -7.01 1.81 4.65
N ILE A 88 -6.88 3.08 4.23
CA ILE A 88 -7.46 4.23 4.94
C ILE A 88 -8.98 4.09 5.03
N GLU A 89 -9.64 3.71 3.94
CA GLU A 89 -11.10 3.55 3.90
C GLU A 89 -11.59 2.43 4.83
N MET A 90 -10.86 1.31 4.90
CA MET A 90 -11.17 0.20 5.82
C MET A 90 -11.08 0.59 7.29
N ALA A 91 -10.37 1.67 7.61
CA ALA A 91 -10.15 2.13 8.98
C ALA A 91 -11.05 3.30 9.38
N LYS A 92 -11.97 3.74 8.53
CA LYS A 92 -13.04 4.66 8.92
C LYS A 92 -14.08 3.87 9.71
#